data_AF-A0A0S7YGP3-F1
#
_entry.id   AF-A0A0S7YGP3-F1
#
_cell.length_a   1.000
_cell.length_b   1.000
_cell.length_c   1.000
_cell.angle_alpha   90.00
_cell.angle_beta   90.00
_cell.angle_gamma   90.00
#
_symmetry.space_group_name_H-M   'P 1'
#
loop_
_entity.id
_entity.type
_entity.pdbx_description
1 polymer ?
#
loop_
_entity_poly.entity_id
_entity_poly.type
_entity_poly.pdbx_seq_one_letter_code
_entity_poly.pdbx_strand_id
1 'polypeptide(L)'
;PHVAGYSYDGKVNGTRMVLAALCRHFGLERDWDPAPRMPRPPCPHVALPAGLTVDEAIRRAMLAAYDIEADDARLREMLRMPADGRGGYFTSLRRAYPVRREFPETTVELSAPDPDVEAALRGLGFPTRYAASEAPSGHP
;
A
#
# COMPACT_ATOMS: atom_id res chain seq x y z
N PRO A 1 -14.64 -9.46 0.39
CA PRO A 1 -14.97 -9.51 -1.05
C PRO A 1 -13.70 -9.87 -1.83
N HIS A 2 -13.79 -10.48 -3.02
CA HIS A 2 -12.60 -10.93 -3.78
C HIS A 2 -11.80 -9.73 -4.32
N VAL A 3 -10.96 -9.13 -3.48
CA VAL A 3 -10.26 -7.84 -3.71
C VAL A 3 -8.75 -7.90 -3.38
N ALA A 4 -8.20 -9.08 -3.10
CA ALA A 4 -6.79 -9.24 -2.75
C ALA A 4 -5.86 -8.60 -3.81
N GLY A 5 -6.18 -8.73 -5.10
CA GLY A 5 -5.42 -8.11 -6.21
C GLY A 5 -5.88 -6.72 -6.66
N TYR A 6 -6.69 -5.99 -5.88
CA TYR A 6 -7.31 -4.72 -6.32
C TYR A 6 -6.46 -3.46 -6.08
N SER A 7 -5.15 -3.58 -5.88
CA SER A 7 -4.27 -2.41 -5.79
C SER A 7 -4.38 -1.56 -7.07
N TYR A 8 -4.25 -0.24 -6.91
CA TYR A 8 -4.20 0.65 -8.06
C TYR A 8 -2.94 0.36 -8.90
N ASP A 9 -1.82 0.11 -8.22
CA ASP A 9 -0.54 -0.27 -8.81
C ASP A 9 -0.64 -1.53 -9.66
N GLY A 10 -1.29 -2.58 -9.16
CA GLY A 10 -1.54 -3.82 -9.91
C GLY A 10 -2.33 -3.59 -11.20
N LYS A 11 -3.36 -2.73 -11.15
CA LYS A 11 -4.15 -2.35 -12.35
C LYS A 11 -3.30 -1.61 -13.38
N VAL A 12 -2.47 -0.67 -12.95
CA VAL A 12 -1.58 0.11 -13.82
C VAL A 12 -0.47 -0.78 -14.41
N ASN A 13 0.11 -1.65 -13.59
CA ASN A 13 1.12 -2.61 -14.02
C ASN A 13 0.59 -3.56 -15.11
N GLY A 14 -0.67 -3.99 -15.02
CA GLY A 14 -1.33 -4.75 -16.10
C GLY A 14 -1.30 -4.01 -17.44
N THR A 15 -1.64 -2.71 -17.45
CA THR A 15 -1.56 -1.87 -18.66
C THR A 15 -0.13 -1.74 -19.17
N ARG A 16 0.85 -1.52 -18.27
CA ARG A 16 2.27 -1.44 -18.64
C ARG A 16 2.75 -2.73 -19.32
N MET A 17 2.38 -3.90 -18.77
CA MET A 17 2.78 -5.20 -19.31
C MET A 17 2.22 -5.42 -20.72
N VAL A 18 0.94 -5.09 -20.94
CA VAL A 18 0.31 -5.19 -22.27
C VAL A 18 0.96 -4.23 -23.26
N LEU A 19 1.19 -2.97 -22.86
CA LEU A 19 1.86 -1.98 -23.70
C LEU A 19 3.26 -2.44 -24.09
N ALA A 20 4.05 -2.94 -23.13
CA ALA A 20 5.40 -3.44 -23.39
C ALA A 20 5.38 -4.64 -24.36
N ALA A 21 4.42 -5.56 -24.20
CA ALA A 21 4.26 -6.69 -25.11
C ALA A 21 3.87 -6.26 -26.53
N LEU A 22 2.94 -5.32 -26.66
CA LEU A 22 2.53 -4.72 -27.93
C LEU A 22 3.73 -4.08 -28.65
N CYS A 23 4.50 -3.26 -27.92
CA CYS A 23 5.66 -2.56 -28.47
C CYS A 23 6.72 -3.54 -28.98
N ARG A 24 7.02 -4.59 -28.19
CA ARG A 24 7.94 -5.66 -28.63
C ARG A 24 7.45 -6.39 -29.87
N HIS A 25 6.15 -6.69 -29.95
CA HIS A 25 5.60 -7.46 -31.08
C HIS A 25 5.68 -6.68 -32.40
N PHE A 26 5.46 -5.37 -32.37
CA PHE A 26 5.45 -4.52 -33.56
C PHE A 26 6.75 -3.73 -33.79
N GLY A 27 7.77 -3.91 -32.96
CA GLY A 27 9.02 -3.14 -33.05
C GLY A 27 8.83 -1.65 -32.80
N LEU A 28 7.88 -1.26 -31.94
CA LEU A 28 7.63 0.13 -31.58
C LEU A 28 8.48 0.53 -30.38
N GLU A 29 8.97 1.76 -30.38
CA GLU A 29 9.53 2.39 -29.19
C GLU A 29 8.46 3.26 -28.53
N ARG A 30 7.99 2.84 -27.35
CA ARG A 30 7.13 3.65 -26.51
C ARG A 30 7.55 3.50 -25.07
N ASP A 31 7.95 4.61 -24.48
CA ASP A 31 8.00 4.76 -23.04
C ASP A 31 6.70 5.41 -22.55
N TRP A 32 6.12 4.85 -21.50
CA TRP A 32 4.98 5.45 -20.82
C TRP A 32 5.22 5.36 -19.32
N ASP A 33 5.40 6.54 -18.72
CA ASP A 33 5.51 6.67 -17.28
C ASP A 33 4.13 7.00 -16.67
N PRO A 34 3.56 6.10 -15.84
CA PRO A 34 2.33 6.37 -15.13
C PRO A 34 2.53 7.24 -13.87
N ALA A 35 3.76 7.41 -13.36
CA ALA A 35 4.03 8.03 -12.06
C ALA A 35 3.34 9.39 -11.87
N PRO A 36 3.33 10.32 -12.86
CA PRO A 36 2.64 11.61 -12.71
C PRO A 36 1.11 11.52 -12.57
N ARG A 37 0.52 10.37 -12.88
CA ARG A 37 -0.93 10.12 -12.86
C ARG A 37 -1.34 9.17 -11.72
N MET A 38 -0.39 8.64 -10.95
CA MET A 38 -0.70 7.76 -9.84
C MET A 38 -1.37 8.55 -8.71
N PRO A 39 -2.48 8.07 -8.12
CA PRO A 39 -3.09 8.71 -6.98
C PRO A 39 -2.19 8.59 -5.76
N ARG A 40 -2.08 9.63 -4.94
CA ARG A 40 -1.29 9.58 -3.70
C ARG A 40 -1.75 8.40 -2.82
N PRO A 41 -0.83 7.64 -2.20
CA PRO A 41 -1.20 6.63 -1.21
C PRO A 41 -1.97 7.27 -0.04
N PRO A 42 -2.99 6.58 0.52
CA PRO A 42 -3.70 7.06 1.71
C PRO A 42 -2.75 7.36 2.88
N CYS A 43 -1.72 6.53 3.04
CA CYS A 43 -0.65 6.70 4.02
C CYS A 43 0.71 6.69 3.30
N PRO A 44 1.26 7.85 2.90
CA PRO A 44 2.58 7.93 2.25
C PRO A 44 3.74 7.75 3.24
N HIS A 45 3.50 8.04 4.51
CA HIS A 45 4.51 7.98 5.56
C HIS A 45 3.91 7.43 6.85
N VAL A 46 4.63 6.50 7.49
CA VAL A 46 4.29 5.99 8.83
C VAL A 46 5.52 6.07 9.72
N ALA A 47 5.38 6.73 10.87
CA ALA A 47 6.45 6.81 11.87
C ALA A 47 6.33 5.64 12.86
N LEU A 48 7.42 4.93 13.10
CA LEU A 48 7.51 3.86 14.07
C LEU A 48 8.45 4.26 15.21
N PRO A 49 7.98 4.20 16.48
CA PRO A 49 8.83 4.46 17.63
C PRO A 49 9.94 3.40 17.75
N ALA A 50 11.00 3.74 18.48
CA ALA A 50 12.05 2.78 18.82
C ALA A 50 11.53 1.68 19.77
N GLY A 51 12.23 0.54 19.80
CA GLY A 51 11.96 -0.56 20.74
C GLY A 51 10.78 -1.45 20.38
N LEU A 52 10.25 -1.36 19.16
CA LEU A 52 9.29 -2.34 18.65
C LEU A 52 9.99 -3.66 18.35
N THR A 53 9.29 -4.77 18.56
CA THR A 53 9.72 -6.04 17.96
C THR A 53 9.52 -5.98 16.45
N VAL A 54 10.23 -6.83 15.72
CA VAL A 54 10.08 -6.98 14.25
C VAL A 54 8.62 -7.21 13.86
N ASP A 55 7.92 -8.12 14.53
CA ASP A 55 6.52 -8.43 14.24
C ASP A 55 5.59 -7.22 14.46
N GLU A 56 5.82 -6.44 15.53
CA GLU A 56 5.01 -5.27 15.81
C GLU A 56 5.27 -4.15 14.79
N ALA A 57 6.52 -3.97 14.37
CA ALA A 57 6.86 -3.01 13.31
C ALA A 57 6.22 -3.39 11.98
N ILE A 58 6.30 -4.67 11.57
CA ILE A 58 5.65 -5.20 10.36
C ILE A 58 4.15 -4.95 10.43
N ARG A 59 3.50 -5.37 11.53
CA ARG A 59 2.05 -5.25 11.70
C ARG A 59 1.58 -3.80 11.56
N ARG A 60 2.28 -2.86 12.21
CA ARG A 60 1.95 -1.43 12.15
C ARG A 60 2.15 -0.86 10.75
N ALA A 61 3.26 -1.16 10.09
CA ALA A 61 3.52 -0.67 8.73
C ALA A 61 2.51 -1.22 7.73
N MET A 62 2.19 -2.52 7.81
CA MET A 62 1.20 -3.16 6.95
C MET A 62 -0.20 -2.59 7.12
N LEU A 63 -0.69 -2.45 8.36
CA LEU A 63 -2.02 -1.89 8.62
C LEU A 63 -2.12 -0.40 8.26
N ALA A 64 -1.02 0.35 8.37
CA ALA A 64 -0.97 1.74 7.92
C ALA A 64 -1.08 1.86 6.39
N ALA A 65 -0.38 0.99 5.64
CA ALA A 65 -0.44 0.98 4.18
C ALA A 65 -1.71 0.34 3.63
N TYR A 66 -2.21 -0.71 4.30
CA TYR A 66 -3.41 -1.45 3.93
C TYR A 66 -4.16 -1.98 5.15
N ASP A 67 -5.25 -1.29 5.48
CA ASP A 67 -6.22 -1.75 6.48
C ASP A 67 -7.15 -2.85 5.90
N ILE A 68 -6.73 -4.10 6.06
CA ILE A 68 -7.51 -5.29 5.70
C ILE A 68 -8.74 -5.47 6.61
N GLU A 69 -8.70 -4.97 7.85
CA GLU A 69 -9.79 -5.10 8.81
C GLU A 69 -11.00 -4.28 8.38
N ALA A 70 -10.77 -3.10 7.78
CA ALA A 70 -11.83 -2.31 7.17
C ALA A 70 -12.51 -3.03 5.99
N ASP A 71 -11.78 -3.82 5.20
CA ASP A 71 -12.34 -4.65 4.13
C ASP A 71 -13.19 -5.81 4.68
N ASP A 72 -12.72 -6.45 5.75
CA ASP A 72 -13.45 -7.50 6.46
C ASP A 72 -14.73 -6.97 7.10
N ALA A 73 -14.66 -5.83 7.82
CA ALA A 73 -15.82 -5.20 8.45
C ALA A 73 -16.91 -4.88 7.42
N ARG A 74 -16.55 -4.24 6.29
CA ARG A 74 -17.46 -3.99 5.18
C ARG A 74 -18.07 -5.28 4.63
N LEU A 75 -17.29 -6.35 4.50
CA LEU A 75 -17.83 -7.63 4.04
C LEU A 75 -18.85 -8.22 5.02
N ARG A 76 -18.59 -8.12 6.33
CA ARG A 76 -19.45 -8.68 7.38
C ARG A 76 -20.80 -7.99 7.47
N GLU A 77 -20.93 -6.73 7.06
CA GLU A 77 -22.23 -6.05 6.97
C GLU A 77 -23.25 -6.83 6.12
N MET A 78 -22.77 -7.58 5.12
CA MET A 78 -23.60 -8.43 4.27
C MET A 78 -24.34 -9.53 5.05
N LEU A 79 -23.82 -9.96 6.21
CA LEU A 79 -24.46 -10.97 7.05
C LEU A 79 -25.78 -10.47 7.67
N ARG A 80 -25.95 -9.16 7.80
CA ARG A 80 -27.17 -8.51 8.31
C ARG A 80 -28.22 -8.29 7.21
N MET A 81 -27.89 -8.57 5.95
CA MET A 81 -28.78 -8.35 4.81
C MET A 81 -29.60 -9.59 4.44
N PRO A 82 -30.81 -9.40 3.86
CA PRO A 82 -31.57 -10.45 3.18
C PRO A 82 -30.75 -11.15 2.09
N ALA A 83 -30.98 -12.45 1.89
CA ALA A 83 -30.14 -13.30 1.04
C ALA A 83 -30.05 -12.82 -0.42
N ASP A 84 -31.16 -12.33 -0.96
CA ASP A 84 -31.29 -11.74 -2.29
C ASP A 84 -30.49 -10.43 -2.45
N GLY A 85 -30.34 -9.63 -1.39
CA GLY A 85 -29.56 -8.40 -1.39
C GLY A 85 -28.04 -8.60 -1.30
N ARG A 86 -27.56 -9.76 -0.82
CA ARG A 86 -26.13 -10.02 -0.56
C ARG A 86 -25.28 -9.97 -1.83
N GLY A 87 -25.76 -10.57 -2.92
CA GLY A 87 -25.03 -10.59 -4.18
C GLY A 87 -24.79 -9.18 -4.77
N GLY A 88 -25.80 -8.32 -4.67
CA GLY A 88 -25.71 -6.92 -5.06
C GLY A 88 -24.70 -6.15 -4.22
N TYR A 89 -24.75 -6.32 -2.89
CA TYR A 89 -23.80 -5.69 -1.98
C TYR A 89 -22.35 -6.18 -2.17
N PHE A 90 -22.12 -7.48 -2.33
CA PHE A 90 -20.79 -8.00 -2.65
C PHE A 90 -20.21 -7.37 -3.93
N THR A 91 -21.05 -7.17 -4.93
CA THR A 91 -20.66 -6.53 -6.20
C THR A 91 -20.37 -5.04 -6.00
N SER A 92 -21.16 -4.34 -5.19
CA SER A 92 -20.94 -2.91 -4.93
C SER A 92 -19.62 -2.66 -4.20
N LEU A 93 -19.25 -3.50 -3.23
CA LEU A 93 -17.94 -3.43 -2.54
C LEU A 93 -16.75 -3.54 -3.51
N ARG A 94 -16.89 -4.34 -4.58
CA ARG A 94 -15.85 -4.48 -5.61
C ARG A 94 -15.83 -3.30 -6.57
N ARG A 95 -17.00 -2.78 -6.94
CA ARG A 95 -17.12 -1.63 -7.87
C ARG A 95 -16.63 -0.33 -7.23
N ALA A 96 -16.96 -0.11 -5.97
CA ALA A 96 -16.60 1.07 -5.19
C ALA A 96 -15.36 0.83 -4.30
N TYR A 97 -14.49 -0.10 -4.67
CA TYR A 97 -13.31 -0.42 -3.88
C TYR A 97 -12.41 0.82 -3.73
N PRO A 98 -11.99 1.19 -2.51
CA PRO A 98 -11.17 2.38 -2.29
C PRO A 98 -9.83 2.28 -3.01
N VAL A 99 -9.20 3.43 -3.22
CA VAL A 99 -7.82 3.46 -3.71
C VAL A 99 -6.92 2.83 -2.65
N ARG A 100 -6.32 1.69 -3.01
CA ARG A 100 -5.28 1.02 -2.23
C ARG A 100 -3.98 1.08 -3.03
N ARG A 101 -2.91 1.58 -2.41
CA ARG A 101 -1.55 1.53 -2.96
C ARG A 101 -0.77 0.36 -2.34
N GLU A 102 0.31 -0.05 -2.96
CA GLU A 102 1.19 -1.13 -2.47
C GLU A 102 2.27 -0.62 -1.51
N PHE A 103 2.91 -1.51 -0.75
CA PHE A 103 3.90 -1.15 0.29
C PHE A 103 5.07 -0.27 -0.19
N PRO A 104 5.59 -0.39 -1.43
CA PRO A 104 6.59 0.53 -1.96
C PRO A 104 6.19 2.02 -1.94
N GLU A 105 4.89 2.30 -1.84
CA GLU A 105 4.33 3.66 -1.83
C GLU A 105 4.21 4.25 -0.42
N THR A 106 4.51 3.48 0.63
CA THR A 106 4.48 3.94 2.02
C THR A 106 5.89 3.90 2.61
N THR A 107 6.49 5.07 2.85
CA THR A 107 7.80 5.13 3.51
C THR A 107 7.64 4.99 5.02
N VAL A 108 8.38 4.04 5.61
CA VAL A 108 8.45 3.87 7.06
C VAL A 108 9.59 4.72 7.63
N GLU A 109 9.26 5.58 8.58
CA GLU A 109 10.23 6.41 9.30
C GLU A 109 10.50 5.79 10.67
N LEU A 110 11.74 5.35 10.89
CA LEU A 110 12.21 4.77 12.13
C LEU A 110 12.77 5.87 13.04
N SER A 111 12.30 5.94 14.29
CA SER A 111 12.80 6.94 15.25
C SER A 111 14.24 6.69 15.70
N ALA A 112 14.77 5.48 15.53
CA ALA A 112 16.15 5.13 15.83
C ALA A 112 16.65 4.00 14.90
N PRO A 113 17.97 3.84 14.71
CA PRO A 113 18.56 2.68 14.03
C PRO A 113 18.16 1.36 14.68
N ASP A 114 17.58 0.47 13.88
CA ASP A 114 17.23 -0.90 14.24
C ASP A 114 17.37 -1.77 12.98
N PRO A 115 18.53 -2.44 12.79
CA PRO A 115 18.84 -3.17 11.56
C PRO A 115 17.89 -4.33 11.29
N ASP A 116 17.39 -5.00 12.33
CA ASP A 116 16.52 -6.17 12.18
C ASP A 116 15.12 -5.73 11.72
N VAL A 117 14.57 -4.68 12.34
CA VAL A 117 13.31 -4.07 11.91
C VAL A 117 13.44 -3.49 10.50
N GLU A 118 14.53 -2.77 10.22
CA GLU A 118 14.79 -2.17 8.92
C GLU A 118 14.87 -3.23 7.81
N ALA A 119 15.61 -4.31 8.06
CA ALA A 119 15.76 -5.41 7.11
C ALA A 119 14.42 -6.12 6.84
N ALA A 120 13.63 -6.38 7.89
CA ALA A 120 12.33 -7.03 7.74
C ALA A 120 11.34 -6.17 6.93
N LEU A 121 11.25 -4.87 7.23
CA LEU A 121 10.37 -3.94 6.51
C LEU A 121 10.78 -3.81 5.04
N ARG A 122 12.08 -3.67 4.75
CA ARG A 122 12.59 -3.63 3.37
C ARG A 122 12.35 -4.94 2.63
N GLY A 123 12.46 -6.08 3.31
CA GLY A 123 12.15 -7.40 2.75
C GLY A 123 10.70 -7.54 2.30
N LEU A 124 9.77 -6.81 2.94
CA LEU A 124 8.37 -6.70 2.53
C LEU A 124 8.12 -5.63 1.46
N GLY A 125 9.15 -4.86 1.07
CA GLY A 125 9.06 -3.83 0.05
C GLY A 125 8.75 -2.42 0.57
N PHE A 126 8.75 -2.19 1.89
CA PHE A 126 8.65 -0.83 2.44
C PHE A 126 9.99 -0.08 2.26
N PRO A 127 10.00 1.13 1.68
CA PRO A 127 11.10 2.05 1.82
C PRO A 127 11.23 2.47 3.29
N THR A 128 12.45 2.54 3.82
CA THR A 128 12.70 2.96 5.20
C THR A 128 13.65 4.15 5.22
N ARG A 129 13.46 5.05 6.20
CA ARG A 129 14.38 6.14 6.53
C ARG A 129 14.42 6.35 8.03
N TYR A 130 15.45 7.05 8.52
CA TYR A 130 15.52 7.49 9.91
C TYR A 130 14.95 8.89 10.06
N ALA A 131 14.29 9.17 11.18
CA ALA A 131 13.92 10.53 11.55
C ALA A 131 15.21 11.38 11.61
N ALA A 132 15.14 12.62 11.09
CA ALA A 132 16.26 13.53 11.23
C ALA A 132 16.50 13.79 12.73
N SER A 133 17.76 13.72 13.18
CA SER A 133 18.10 14.18 14.52
C SER A 133 17.75 15.66 14.60
N GLU A 134 16.91 16.06 15.54
CA GLU A 134 16.79 17.46 15.90
C GLU A 134 18.19 17.92 16.33
N ALA A 135 18.78 18.86 15.59
CA ALA A 135 19.98 19.53 16.04
C ALA A 135 19.63 20.25 17.36
N PRO A 136 20.46 20.16 18.42
CA PRO A 136 20.18 20.89 19.64
C PRO A 136 20.03 22.37 19.30
N SER A 137 18.88 22.94 19.66
CA SER A 137 18.61 24.36 19.53
C SER A 137 19.62 25.13 20.39
N GLY A 138 20.72 25.52 19.78
CA GLY A 138 21.66 26.46 20.36
C GLY A 138 20.93 27.79 20.52
N HIS A 139 20.47 28.09 21.73
CA HIS A 139 20.20 29.46 22.13
C HIS A 139 21.52 30.11 22.58
N PRO A 140 21.81 31.34 22.11
CA PRO A 140 23.04 32.07 22.39
C PRO A 140 23.18 32.48 23.86
#